data_AF-A0A5S9MLP2-F1
#
_entry.id   AF-A0A5S9MLP2-F1
#
_cell.length_a   1.000
_cell.length_b   1.000
_cell.length_c   1.000
_cell.angle_alpha   90.00
_cell.angle_beta   90.00
_cell.angle_gamma   90.00
#
_symmetry.space_group_name_H-M   'P 1'
#
loop_
_entity.id
_entity.type
_entity.pdbx_description
1 polymer ?
#
loop_
_entity_poly.entity_id
_entity_poly.type
_entity_poly.pdbx_seq_one_letter_code
_entity_poly.pdbx_strand_id
1 'polypeptide(L)'
;MKQLDQYRMKQADMLDQATDGRLKASELEEGLKMHVNELLKAFDSYTEKDFDTTYETVRKSIHHMFEVGKGVSWAITDQFPGKFDQKSVDTPAADLREDLNYLFSEHLVLAVVAMQKKKMMAVRTLSRQQGL
;
A
#
# COMPACT_ATOMS: atom_id res chain seq x y z
N MET A 1 13.54 7.67 -6.93
CA MET A 1 12.57 6.97 -7.80
C MET A 1 13.01 5.55 -8.16
N LYS A 2 14.20 5.31 -8.74
CA LYS A 2 14.66 3.96 -9.16
C LYS A 2 14.45 2.82 -8.13
N GLN A 3 14.73 3.06 -6.85
CA GLN A 3 14.53 2.05 -5.79
C GLN A 3 13.03 1.73 -5.56
N LEU A 4 12.15 2.73 -5.65
CA LEU A 4 10.70 2.53 -5.52
C LEU A 4 10.15 1.78 -6.74
N ASP A 5 10.62 2.08 -7.94
CA ASP A 5 10.24 1.32 -9.13
C ASP A 5 10.66 -0.14 -9.03
N GLN A 6 11.90 -0.41 -8.59
CA GLN A 6 12.35 -1.79 -8.38
C GLN A 6 11.55 -2.51 -7.30
N TYR A 7 11.22 -1.83 -6.19
CA TYR A 7 10.37 -2.40 -5.14
C TYR A 7 8.98 -2.77 -5.68
N ARG A 8 8.36 -1.85 -6.42
CA ARG A 8 7.05 -2.05 -7.05
C ARG A 8 7.04 -3.25 -7.99
N MET A 9 8.02 -3.36 -8.89
CA MET A 9 8.11 -4.48 -9.84
C MET A 9 8.28 -5.82 -9.11
N LYS A 10 9.13 -5.87 -8.08
CA LYS A 10 9.31 -7.08 -7.27
C LYS A 10 8.04 -7.50 -6.55
N GLN A 11 7.27 -6.54 -6.04
CA GLN A 11 6.00 -6.86 -5.38
C GLN A 11 4.94 -7.36 -6.35
N ALA A 12 4.86 -6.74 -7.54
CA ALA A 12 3.96 -7.20 -8.58
C ALA A 12 4.27 -8.65 -9.01
N ASP A 13 5.54 -8.97 -9.22
CA ASP A 13 5.99 -10.32 -9.55
C ASP A 13 5.69 -11.33 -8.43
N MET A 14 5.93 -10.95 -7.17
CA MET A 14 5.59 -11.78 -6.01
C MET A 14 4.10 -12.11 -5.96
N LEU A 15 3.24 -11.11 -6.15
CA LEU A 15 1.79 -11.27 -6.11
C LEU A 15 1.27 -12.06 -7.32
N ASP A 16 1.84 -11.89 -8.51
CA ASP A 16 1.53 -12.71 -9.68
C ASP A 16 1.81 -14.18 -9.40
N GLN A 17 3.01 -14.51 -8.93
CA GLN A 17 3.40 -15.87 -8.59
C GLN A 17 2.56 -16.45 -7.45
N ALA A 18 2.33 -15.69 -6.37
CA ALA A 18 1.51 -16.13 -5.25
C ALA A 18 0.04 -16.36 -5.66
N THR A 19 -0.43 -15.62 -6.65
CA THR A 19 -1.79 -15.76 -7.19
C THR A 19 -1.88 -16.67 -8.41
N ASP A 20 -0.82 -17.43 -8.73
CA ASP A 20 -0.80 -18.38 -9.86
C ASP A 20 -1.26 -17.69 -11.15
N GLY A 21 -0.79 -16.45 -11.35
CA GLY A 21 -1.11 -15.62 -12.49
C GLY A 21 -2.53 -15.09 -12.57
N ARG A 22 -3.35 -15.19 -11.50
CA ARG A 22 -4.69 -14.60 -11.48
C ARG A 22 -4.66 -13.07 -11.37
N LEU A 23 -3.65 -12.53 -10.69
CA LEU A 23 -3.35 -11.10 -10.71
C LEU A 23 -2.08 -10.89 -11.53
N LYS A 24 -2.18 -10.26 -12.70
CA LYS A 24 -1.01 -10.13 -13.60
C LYS A 24 -0.03 -9.09 -13.09
N ALA A 25 1.27 -9.39 -13.14
CA ALA A 25 2.32 -8.48 -12.73
C ALA A 25 2.22 -7.13 -13.43
N SER A 26 1.88 -7.08 -14.72
CA SER A 26 1.71 -5.82 -15.46
C SER A 26 0.61 -4.91 -14.90
N GLU A 27 -0.52 -5.48 -14.48
CA GLU A 27 -1.65 -4.74 -13.92
C GLU A 27 -1.33 -4.30 -12.48
N LEU A 28 -0.75 -5.20 -11.69
CA LEU A 28 -0.28 -4.93 -10.34
C LEU A 28 0.78 -3.83 -10.33
N GLU A 29 1.69 -3.85 -11.29
CA GLU A 29 2.70 -2.82 -11.48
C GLU A 29 2.07 -1.44 -11.69
N GLU A 30 1.05 -1.32 -12.54
CA GLU A 30 0.38 -0.04 -12.77
C GLU A 30 -0.37 0.45 -11.53
N GLY A 31 -1.13 -0.45 -10.89
CA GLY A 31 -1.86 -0.14 -9.65
C GLY A 31 -0.93 0.30 -8.51
N LEU A 32 0.18 -0.41 -8.32
CA LEU A 32 1.20 -0.04 -7.33
C LEU A 32 1.87 1.29 -7.66
N LYS A 33 2.04 1.63 -8.95
CA LYS A 33 2.61 2.92 -9.36
C LYS A 33 1.67 4.05 -9.01
N MET A 34 0.38 3.87 -9.26
CA MET A 34 -0.67 4.81 -8.87
C MET A 34 -0.66 5.03 -7.35
N HIS A 35 -0.68 3.94 -6.57
CA HIS A 35 -0.64 4.03 -5.11
C HIS A 35 0.59 4.77 -4.60
N VAL A 36 1.80 4.42 -5.08
CA VAL A 36 3.04 5.11 -4.70
C VAL A 36 2.98 6.61 -5.02
N ASN A 37 2.43 6.99 -6.17
CA ASN A 37 2.28 8.39 -6.53
C ASN A 37 1.31 9.13 -5.59
N GLU A 38 0.23 8.49 -5.15
CA GLU A 38 -0.68 9.05 -4.16
C GLU A 38 0.01 9.24 -2.80
N LEU A 39 0.84 8.29 -2.36
CA LEU A 39 1.61 8.45 -1.13
C LEU A 39 2.59 9.63 -1.19
N LEU A 40 3.29 9.77 -2.31
CA LEU A 40 4.19 10.89 -2.53
C LEU A 40 3.43 12.22 -2.56
N LYS A 41 2.31 12.28 -3.28
CA LYS A 41 1.46 13.47 -3.33
C LYS A 41 0.90 13.84 -1.95
N ALA A 42 0.46 12.85 -1.15
CA ALA A 42 -0.01 13.09 0.22
C ALA A 42 1.13 13.61 1.11
N PHE A 43 2.33 13.07 0.97
CA PHE A 43 3.51 13.55 1.70
C PHE A 43 3.87 14.99 1.31
N ASP A 44 4.00 15.26 0.00
CA ASP A 44 4.40 16.57 -0.52
C ASP A 44 3.39 17.66 -0.14
N SER A 45 2.09 17.42 -0.37
CA SER A 45 1.03 18.36 0.02
C SER A 45 1.02 18.64 1.53
N TYR A 46 1.26 17.63 2.38
CA TYR A 46 1.42 17.85 3.82
C TYR A 46 2.64 18.72 4.13
N THR A 47 3.75 18.53 3.40
CA THR A 47 4.95 19.36 3.57
C THR A 47 4.72 20.83 3.21
N GLU A 48 3.84 21.07 2.23
CA GLU A 48 3.45 22.38 1.73
C GLU A 48 2.30 23.01 2.52
N LYS A 49 1.76 22.28 3.52
CA LYS A 49 0.59 22.66 4.33
C LYS A 49 -0.74 22.73 3.54
N ASP A 50 -0.79 22.09 2.38
CA ASP A 50 -2.04 21.86 1.65
C ASP A 50 -2.76 20.63 2.23
N PHE A 51 -3.49 20.86 3.32
CA PHE A 51 -4.14 19.78 4.07
C PHE A 51 -5.38 19.23 3.37
N ASP A 52 -6.08 20.03 2.56
CA ASP A 52 -7.24 19.56 1.80
C ASP A 52 -6.82 18.48 0.80
N THR A 53 -5.78 18.76 -0.01
CA THR A 53 -5.19 17.77 -0.91
C THR A 53 -4.62 16.58 -0.14
N THR A 54 -3.97 16.81 1.01
CA THR A 54 -3.42 15.74 1.84
C THR A 54 -4.51 14.74 2.23
N TYR A 55 -5.59 15.20 2.86
CA TYR A 55 -6.63 14.32 3.38
C TYR A 55 -7.42 13.63 2.27
N GLU A 56 -7.65 14.30 1.15
CA GLU A 56 -8.26 13.67 -0.02
C GLU A 56 -7.37 12.53 -0.56
N THR A 57 -6.08 12.81 -0.74
CA THR A 57 -5.14 11.86 -1.33
C THR A 57 -4.88 10.67 -0.41
N VAL A 58 -4.81 10.87 0.92
CA VAL A 58 -4.70 9.78 1.90
C VAL A 58 -5.91 8.84 1.78
N ARG A 59 -7.14 9.36 1.74
CA ARG A 59 -8.35 8.53 1.61
C ARG A 59 -8.35 7.72 0.30
N LYS A 60 -7.94 8.33 -0.81
CA LYS A 60 -7.78 7.64 -2.10
C LYS A 60 -6.76 6.50 -2.01
N SER A 61 -5.59 6.78 -1.42
CA SER A 61 -4.53 5.78 -1.27
C SER A 61 -4.97 4.57 -0.42
N ILE A 62 -5.73 4.81 0.66
CA ILE A 62 -6.31 3.75 1.50
C ILE A 62 -7.30 2.93 0.68
N HIS A 63 -8.20 3.59 -0.05
CA HIS A 63 -9.19 2.90 -0.87
C HIS A 63 -8.54 1.96 -1.90
N HIS A 64 -7.47 2.39 -2.56
CA HIS A 64 -6.74 1.52 -3.49
C HIS A 64 -6.11 0.29 -2.81
N MET A 65 -5.67 0.39 -1.55
CA MET A 65 -5.19 -0.78 -0.80
C MET A 65 -6.30 -1.77 -0.44
N PHE A 66 -7.52 -1.30 -0.20
CA PHE A 66 -8.68 -2.18 -0.02
C PHE A 66 -8.99 -2.99 -1.28
N GLU A 67 -8.88 -2.39 -2.47
CA GLU A 67 -9.09 -3.11 -3.73
C GLU A 67 -7.99 -4.16 -3.98
N VAL A 68 -6.74 -3.89 -3.58
CA VAL A 68 -5.67 -4.90 -3.60
C VAL A 68 -5.97 -6.05 -2.65
N GLY A 69 -6.33 -5.78 -1.39
CA GLY A 69 -6.71 -6.81 -0.42
C GLY A 69 -7.86 -7.68 -0.91
N LYS A 70 -8.88 -7.08 -1.51
CA LYS A 70 -9.99 -7.79 -2.16
C LYS A 70 -9.51 -8.66 -3.33
N GLY A 71 -8.67 -8.12 -4.22
CA GLY A 71 -8.15 -8.85 -5.38
C GLY A 71 -7.33 -10.08 -4.99
N VAL A 72 -6.42 -9.93 -4.01
CA VAL A 72 -5.60 -11.03 -3.49
C VAL A 72 -6.47 -12.07 -2.80
N SER A 73 -7.43 -11.64 -1.97
CA SER A 73 -8.36 -12.56 -1.30
C SER A 73 -9.15 -13.38 -2.31
N TRP A 74 -9.71 -12.73 -3.34
CA TRP A 74 -10.41 -13.41 -4.42
C TRP A 74 -9.50 -14.45 -5.09
N ALA A 75 -8.30 -14.06 -5.51
CA ALA A 75 -7.40 -14.96 -6.22
C ALA A 75 -7.01 -16.20 -5.40
N ILE A 76 -6.75 -16.04 -4.10
CA ILE A 76 -6.44 -17.16 -3.20
C ILE A 76 -7.67 -18.05 -2.97
N THR A 77 -8.85 -17.47 -2.79
CA THR A 77 -10.07 -18.26 -2.62
C THR A 77 -10.44 -19.05 -3.88
N ASP A 78 -10.16 -18.48 -5.06
CA ASP A 78 -10.36 -19.14 -6.36
C ASP A 78 -9.34 -20.27 -6.60
N GLN A 79 -8.10 -20.13 -6.12
CA GLN A 79 -7.11 -21.22 -6.16
C GLN A 79 -7.49 -22.43 -5.31
N PHE A 80 -8.14 -22.20 -4.17
CA PHE A 80 -8.40 -23.22 -3.16
C PHE A 80 -9.88 -23.30 -2.75
N PRO A 81 -10.82 -23.53 -3.68
CA PRO A 81 -12.25 -23.44 -3.41
C PRO A 81 -12.70 -24.34 -2.25
N GLY A 82 -12.13 -25.54 -2.12
CA GLY A 82 -12.44 -26.47 -1.03
C GLY A 82 -12.05 -26.00 0.37
N LYS A 83 -11.19 -24.97 0.51
CA LYS A 83 -10.84 -24.37 1.81
C LYS A 83 -11.81 -23.25 2.24
N PHE A 84 -12.63 -22.76 1.32
CA PHE A 84 -13.42 -21.54 1.50
C PHE A 84 -14.92 -21.71 1.23
N ASP A 85 -15.43 -22.94 1.10
CA ASP A 85 -16.84 -23.26 0.82
C ASP A 85 -17.73 -23.21 2.09
N GLN A 86 -17.76 -22.06 2.77
CA GLN A 86 -18.51 -21.85 4.01
C GLN A 86 -19.68 -20.88 3.82
N LYS A 87 -20.78 -21.10 4.55
CA LYS A 87 -22.03 -20.29 4.46
C LYS A 87 -22.25 -19.32 5.64
N SER A 88 -21.23 -19.16 6.48
CA SER A 88 -21.22 -18.22 7.61
C SER A 88 -20.71 -16.85 7.17
N VAL A 89 -20.85 -15.83 8.02
CA VAL A 89 -20.13 -14.55 7.86
C VAL A 89 -18.72 -14.63 8.48
N ASP A 90 -18.56 -15.46 9.51
CA ASP A 90 -17.28 -15.84 10.12
C ASP A 90 -16.70 -16.99 9.31
N THR A 91 -15.80 -16.68 8.37
CA THR A 91 -15.23 -17.64 7.43
C THR A 91 -13.76 -17.32 7.18
N PRO A 92 -12.92 -18.32 6.86
CA PRO A 92 -11.53 -18.09 6.50
C PRO A 92 -11.33 -17.14 5.32
N ALA A 93 -12.32 -17.01 4.42
CA ALA A 93 -12.25 -16.08 3.30
C ALA A 93 -12.49 -14.62 3.76
N ALA A 94 -13.45 -14.42 4.67
CA ALA A 94 -13.69 -13.14 5.30
C ALA A 94 -12.48 -12.72 6.14
N ASP A 95 -11.93 -13.64 6.95
CA ASP A 95 -10.74 -13.41 7.77
C ASP A 95 -9.54 -13.05 6.90
N LEU A 96 -9.26 -13.80 5.83
CA LEU A 96 -8.17 -13.50 4.90
C LEU A 96 -8.28 -12.08 4.33
N ARG A 97 -9.50 -11.66 3.95
CA ARG A 97 -9.73 -10.31 3.44
C ARG A 97 -9.54 -9.25 4.53
N GLU A 98 -10.04 -9.50 5.73
CA GLU A 98 -9.90 -8.59 6.87
C GLU A 98 -8.43 -8.42 7.25
N ASP A 99 -7.71 -9.52 7.45
CA ASP A 99 -6.29 -9.55 7.79
C ASP A 99 -5.44 -8.83 6.73
N LEU A 100 -5.70 -9.06 5.44
CA LEU A 100 -5.00 -8.36 4.36
C LEU A 100 -5.27 -6.85 4.41
N ASN A 101 -6.52 -6.43 4.61
CA ASN A 101 -6.85 -5.00 4.70
C ASN A 101 -6.23 -4.37 5.95
N TYR A 102 -6.20 -5.07 7.07
CA TYR A 102 -5.52 -4.64 8.29
C TYR A 102 -4.03 -4.43 8.02
N LEU A 103 -3.34 -5.44 7.48
CA LEU A 103 -1.90 -5.39 7.21
C LEU A 103 -1.53 -4.31 6.19
N PHE A 104 -2.33 -4.14 5.13
CA PHE A 104 -2.08 -3.08 4.15
C PHE A 104 -2.35 -1.67 4.73
N SER A 105 -3.32 -1.55 5.65
CA SER A 105 -3.56 -0.29 6.37
C SER A 105 -2.43 0.02 7.34
N GLU A 106 -1.94 -0.97 8.08
CA GLU A 106 -0.77 -0.82 8.95
C GLU A 106 0.49 -0.45 8.15
N HIS A 107 0.71 -1.10 7.00
CA HIS A 107 1.79 -0.78 6.08
C HIS A 107 1.79 0.70 5.68
N LEU A 108 0.62 1.25 5.31
CA LEU A 108 0.48 2.66 4.97
C LEU A 108 0.90 3.56 6.13
N VAL A 109 0.42 3.29 7.35
CA VAL A 109 0.75 4.08 8.54
C VAL A 109 2.26 4.05 8.81
N LEU A 110 2.88 2.86 8.76
CA LEU A 110 4.31 2.71 8.98
C LEU A 110 5.14 3.44 7.90
N ALA A 111 4.69 3.42 6.64
CA ALA A 111 5.33 4.17 5.56
C ALA A 111 5.29 5.69 5.82
N VAL A 112 4.13 6.22 6.24
CA VAL A 112 3.99 7.64 6.61
C VAL A 112 4.92 8.00 7.77
N VAL A 113 4.94 7.21 8.84
CA VAL A 113 5.81 7.44 10.01
C VAL A 113 7.29 7.43 9.61
N ALA A 114 7.71 6.50 8.75
CA ALA A 114 9.07 6.42 8.25
C ALA A 114 9.46 7.66 7.43
N MET A 115 8.57 8.12 6.53
CA MET A 115 8.79 9.33 5.72
C MET A 115 8.90 10.60 6.59
N GLN A 116 7.99 10.74 7.57
CA GLN A 116 8.02 11.86 8.52
C GLN A 116 9.31 11.88 9.35
N LYS A 117 9.75 10.72 9.88
CA LYS A 117 11.01 10.59 10.62
C LYS A 117 12.21 11.03 9.78
N LYS A 118 12.27 10.59 8.52
CA LYS A 118 13.34 10.97 7.59
C LYS A 118 13.37 12.48 7.34
N LYS A 119 12.21 13.11 7.13
CA LYS A 119 12.10 14.57 6.96
C LYS A 119 12.58 15.31 8.20
N MET A 120 12.15 14.91 9.40
CA MET A 120 12.59 15.53 10.65
C MET A 120 14.11 15.42 10.85
N MET A 121 14.71 14.29 10.51
CA MET A 121 16.17 14.12 10.57
C MET A 121 16.88 15.05 9.59
N ALA A 122 16.38 15.19 8.36
CA ALA A 122 16.96 16.11 7.39
C ALA A 122 16.94 17.57 7.88
N VAL A 123 15.81 18.02 8.45
CA VAL A 123 15.70 19.36 9.04
C VAL A 123 16.69 19.56 10.19
N ARG A 124 16.78 18.61 11.12
CA ARG A 124 17.73 18.67 12.24
C ARG A 124 19.19 18.75 11.79
N THR A 125 19.55 17.99 10.75
CA THR A 125 20.90 18.03 10.18
C THR A 125 21.19 19.39 9.54
N LEU A 126 20.23 19.96 8.80
CA LEU A 126 20.36 21.28 8.19
C LEU A 126 20.49 22.40 9.24
N SER A 127 19.66 22.39 10.29
CA SER A 127 19.77 23.37 11.40
C SER A 127 21.15 23.32 12.06
N ARG A 128 21.66 22.11 12.33
CA ARG A 128 23.02 21.93 12.88
C ARG A 128 24.12 22.45 11.95
N GLN A 129 24.00 22.26 10.64
CA GLN A 129 24.96 22.79 9.67
C GLN A 129 24.89 24.33 9.56
N GLN A 130 23.73 24.92 9.83
CA GLN A 130 23.50 26.37 9.77
C GLN A 130 23.76 27.09 11.11
N GLY A 131 24.14 26.36 12.16
CA GLY A 131 24.39 26.95 13.50
C GLY A 131 23.12 27.46 14.20
N LEU A 132 21.95 26.95 13.80
CA LEU A 132 20.63 27.23 14.40
C LEU A 132 20.24 26.15 15.41
#